data_AF-A0A3M8FZ20-F1
#
_entry.id   AF-A0A3M8FZ20-F1
#
_cell.length_a   1.000
_cell.length_b   1.000
_cell.length_c   1.000
_cell.angle_alpha   90.00
_cell.angle_beta   90.00
_cell.angle_gamma   90.00
#
_symmetry.space_group_name_H-M   'P 1'
#
loop_
_entity.id
_entity.type
_entity.pdbx_description
1 polymer ?
#
loop_
_entity_poly.entity_id
_entity_poly.type
_entity_poly.pdbx_seq_one_letter_code
_entity_poly.pdbx_strand_id
1 'polypeptide(L)'
;MRASVLILISCFCIASSVSARQTIPRIANNEYKFAKGKVLVSLADTVSPDFVSYHFSRMGYEIVESDINPVRGYFNKNVTKQELENFSSHPYINKIVVDSRSFNEQAFLEMVKRQNMSAEDSLRNRRFFERFSKIKTHWVTFNYFVTEEMAFSFLETIPELEMRLGMTSPRSVIVKTEVGKEEKAMRSLKLINYVENTAFIMLQGE
;
A
#
# COMPACT_ATOMS: atom_id res chain seq x y z
N MET A 1 -12.83 -48.01 -46.68
CA MET A 1 -12.05 -48.54 -45.52
C MET A 1 -10.86 -47.61 -45.29
N ARG A 2 -10.57 -47.30 -44.01
CA ARG A 2 -9.59 -46.30 -43.47
C ARG A 2 -10.18 -44.89 -43.38
N ALA A 3 -10.90 -44.56 -42.30
CA ALA A 3 -10.45 -44.22 -40.93
C ALA A 3 -9.69 -42.88 -40.92
N SER A 4 -10.37 -41.78 -40.58
CA SER A 4 -10.50 -41.21 -39.22
C SER A 4 -9.35 -40.23 -38.93
N VAL A 5 -9.68 -38.96 -38.75
CA VAL A 5 -9.31 -38.10 -37.61
C VAL A 5 -9.97 -36.74 -37.89
N LEU A 6 -11.14 -36.51 -37.31
CA LEU A 6 -11.77 -35.19 -37.22
C LEU A 6 -11.51 -34.70 -35.79
N ILE A 7 -10.48 -33.87 -35.60
CA ILE A 7 -10.20 -33.23 -34.31
C ILE A 7 -11.23 -32.12 -34.13
N LEU A 8 -12.30 -32.43 -33.43
CA LEU A 8 -13.26 -31.46 -32.94
C LEU A 8 -12.59 -30.72 -31.77
N ILE A 9 -11.96 -29.57 -32.06
CA ILE A 9 -11.44 -28.67 -31.04
C ILE A 9 -12.64 -28.09 -30.30
N SER A 10 -12.98 -28.74 -29.19
CA SER A 10 -13.93 -28.25 -28.20
C SER A 10 -13.38 -26.96 -27.60
N CYS A 11 -13.84 -25.83 -28.12
CA CYS A 11 -13.62 -24.52 -27.52
C CYS A 11 -14.50 -24.43 -26.26
N PHE A 12 -13.97 -24.91 -25.14
CA PHE A 12 -14.53 -24.62 -23.82
C PHE A 12 -14.23 -23.15 -23.49
N CYS A 13 -15.08 -22.26 -24.01
CA CYS A 13 -15.23 -20.92 -23.45
C CYS A 13 -15.89 -21.07 -22.07
N ILE A 14 -15.11 -21.38 -21.04
CA ILE A 14 -15.55 -21.17 -19.66
C ILE A 14 -15.49 -19.66 -19.42
N ALA A 15 -16.54 -18.96 -19.84
CA ALA A 15 -16.86 -17.66 -19.30
C ALA A 15 -17.28 -17.90 -17.85
N SER A 16 -16.29 -17.89 -16.94
CA SER A 16 -16.54 -17.72 -15.51
C SER A 16 -17.07 -16.31 -15.30
N SER A 17 -18.35 -16.12 -15.61
CA SER A 17 -19.12 -14.99 -15.11
C SER A 17 -19.19 -15.17 -13.60
N VAL A 18 -18.33 -14.44 -12.88
CA VAL A 18 -18.44 -14.29 -11.43
C VAL A 18 -19.89 -13.90 -11.16
N SER A 19 -20.57 -14.75 -10.42
CA SER A 19 -22.01 -14.76 -10.23
C SER A 19 -22.51 -13.43 -9.70
N ALA A 20 -22.90 -12.53 -10.61
CA ALA A 20 -23.61 -11.30 -10.28
C ALA A 20 -24.92 -11.58 -9.54
N ARG A 21 -25.46 -12.81 -9.60
CA ARG A 21 -26.77 -13.17 -9.05
C ARG A 21 -26.81 -13.30 -7.52
N GLN A 22 -25.70 -13.50 -6.83
CA GLN A 22 -25.71 -13.59 -5.36
C GLN A 22 -25.46 -12.23 -4.67
N THR A 23 -24.84 -11.27 -5.36
CA THR A 23 -24.56 -9.93 -4.83
C THR A 23 -25.75 -8.98 -4.98
N ILE A 24 -26.52 -9.09 -6.08
CA ILE A 24 -27.68 -8.24 -6.37
C ILE A 24 -28.80 -8.31 -5.30
N PRO A 25 -29.22 -9.49 -4.77
CA PRO A 25 -30.31 -9.52 -3.79
C PRO A 25 -29.95 -8.89 -2.43
N ARG A 26 -28.68 -8.82 -2.06
CA ARG A 26 -28.26 -8.16 -0.81
C ARG A 26 -28.32 -6.63 -0.87
N ILE A 27 -28.12 -6.07 -2.06
CA ILE A 27 -28.29 -4.62 -2.32
C ILE A 27 -29.77 -4.23 -2.18
N ALA A 28 -30.70 -5.10 -2.62
CA ALA A 28 -32.14 -4.87 -2.50
C ALA A 28 -32.65 -4.92 -1.04
N ASN A 29 -31.96 -5.64 -0.15
CA ASN A 29 -32.33 -5.82 1.26
C ASN A 29 -31.76 -4.75 2.21
N ASN A 30 -31.21 -3.63 1.70
CA ASN A 30 -30.64 -2.56 2.53
C ASN A 30 -29.44 -2.98 3.41
N GLU A 31 -28.86 -4.17 3.18
CA GLU A 31 -27.71 -4.70 3.94
C GLU A 31 -26.40 -3.95 3.60
N TYR A 32 -26.36 -3.25 2.47
CA TYR A 32 -25.25 -2.41 2.05
C TYR A 32 -25.72 -0.98 1.80
N LYS A 33 -25.12 -0.01 2.50
CA LYS A 33 -25.32 1.42 2.23
C LYS A 33 -24.10 1.93 1.48
N PHE A 34 -24.30 2.62 0.36
CA PHE A 34 -23.20 3.30 -0.33
C PHE A 34 -23.13 4.76 0.11
N ALA A 35 -21.91 5.29 0.19
CA ALA A 35 -21.71 6.71 0.42
C ALA A 35 -22.25 7.50 -0.77
N LYS A 36 -23.32 8.28 -0.54
CA LYS A 36 -23.91 9.14 -1.58
C LYS A 36 -23.00 10.35 -1.84
N GLY A 37 -22.93 10.76 -3.10
CA GLY A 37 -22.15 11.92 -3.52
C GLY A 37 -20.63 11.72 -3.39
N LYS A 38 -20.15 10.46 -3.34
CA LYS A 38 -18.72 10.15 -3.24
C LYS A 38 -18.38 8.89 -4.03
N VAL A 39 -17.22 8.90 -4.66
CA VAL A 39 -16.66 7.74 -5.39
C VAL A 39 -15.20 7.55 -5.04
N LEU A 40 -14.77 6.30 -4.93
CA LEU A 40 -13.36 5.94 -4.79
C LEU A 40 -12.74 5.84 -6.17
N VAL A 41 -11.55 6.40 -6.34
CA VAL A 41 -10.77 6.32 -7.57
C VAL A 41 -9.41 5.72 -7.24
N SER A 42 -9.12 4.56 -7.82
CA SER A 42 -7.80 3.93 -7.77
C SER A 42 -6.92 4.49 -8.87
N LEU A 43 -5.66 4.77 -8.53
CA LEU A 43 -4.72 5.50 -9.35
C LEU A 43 -3.48 4.66 -9.62
N ALA A 44 -2.84 4.90 -10.75
CA ALA A 44 -1.55 4.29 -11.08
C ALA A 44 -0.51 4.62 -10.01
N ASP A 45 0.42 3.69 -9.81
CA ASP A 45 1.50 3.74 -8.81
C ASP A 45 2.64 4.72 -9.15
N THR A 46 2.48 5.56 -10.17
CA THR A 46 3.46 6.58 -10.58
C THR A 46 2.99 8.03 -10.37
N VAL A 47 1.78 8.24 -9.87
CA VAL A 47 1.22 9.60 -9.68
C VAL A 47 1.60 10.23 -8.33
N SER A 48 1.81 11.54 -8.33
CA SER A 48 2.04 12.33 -7.09
C SER A 48 0.75 13.00 -6.61
N PRO A 49 0.64 13.33 -5.30
CA PRO A 49 -0.53 14.01 -4.75
C PRO A 49 -0.81 15.35 -5.44
N ASP A 50 0.24 16.14 -5.69
CA ASP A 50 0.12 17.48 -6.29
C ASP A 50 -0.39 17.41 -7.72
N PHE A 51 0.10 16.45 -8.51
CA PHE A 51 -0.35 16.23 -9.88
C PHE A 51 -1.83 15.85 -9.93
N VAL A 52 -2.25 14.91 -9.07
CA VAL A 52 -3.65 14.45 -9.00
C VAL A 52 -4.57 15.59 -8.56
N SER A 53 -4.18 16.33 -7.52
CA SER A 53 -4.94 17.48 -7.02
C SER A 53 -5.13 18.56 -8.08
N TYR A 54 -4.05 18.94 -8.78
CA TYR A 54 -4.10 19.91 -9.86
C TYR A 54 -4.98 19.44 -11.02
N HIS A 55 -4.83 18.18 -11.47
CA HIS A 55 -5.58 17.69 -12.61
C HIS A 55 -7.08 17.52 -12.29
N PHE A 56 -7.43 16.99 -11.12
CA PHE A 56 -8.82 16.78 -10.72
C PHE A 56 -9.56 18.10 -10.51
N SER A 57 -8.92 19.07 -9.85
CA SER A 57 -9.51 20.41 -9.66
C SER A 57 -9.81 21.10 -10.99
N ARG A 58 -8.92 20.97 -11.98
CA ARG A 58 -9.13 21.47 -13.34
C ARG A 58 -10.29 20.81 -14.09
N MET A 59 -10.64 19.59 -13.72
CA MET A 59 -11.80 18.87 -14.26
C MET A 59 -13.10 19.17 -13.49
N GLY A 60 -13.03 20.02 -12.45
CA GLY A 60 -14.17 20.37 -11.61
C GLY A 60 -14.48 19.34 -10.52
N TYR A 61 -13.52 18.46 -10.19
CA TYR A 61 -13.66 17.48 -9.12
C TYR A 61 -13.02 17.97 -7.81
N GLU A 62 -13.71 17.75 -6.71
CA GLU A 62 -13.22 18.01 -5.35
C GLU A 62 -12.75 16.69 -4.73
N ILE A 63 -11.48 16.61 -4.33
CA ILE A 63 -10.93 15.48 -3.58
C ILE A 63 -11.22 15.69 -2.10
N VAL A 64 -11.94 14.75 -1.48
CA VAL A 64 -12.30 14.77 -0.06
C VAL A 64 -11.25 14.06 0.78
N GLU A 65 -10.64 13.01 0.24
CA GLU A 65 -9.62 12.21 0.90
C GLU A 65 -8.60 11.70 -0.13
N SER A 66 -7.34 11.59 0.27
CA SER A 66 -6.26 11.13 -0.59
C SER A 66 -5.33 10.19 0.17
N ASP A 67 -5.15 9.00 -0.37
CA ASP A 67 -4.12 8.04 0.04
C ASP A 67 -3.17 7.83 -1.15
N ILE A 68 -2.23 8.77 -1.31
CA ILE A 68 -1.23 8.74 -2.37
C ILE A 68 0.15 8.73 -1.70
N ASN A 69 0.57 7.53 -1.32
CA ASN A 69 1.87 7.30 -0.68
C ASN A 69 2.88 6.73 -1.69
N PRO A 70 4.15 7.17 -1.63
CA PRO A 70 5.22 6.53 -2.38
C PRO A 70 5.50 5.14 -1.81
N VAL A 71 6.15 4.29 -2.60
CA VAL A 71 6.68 3.01 -2.11
C VAL A 71 7.65 3.28 -0.97
N ARG A 72 7.59 2.44 0.07
CA ARG A 72 8.47 2.53 1.23
C ARG A 72 9.16 1.20 1.47
N GLY A 73 10.42 1.26 1.87
CA GLY A 73 11.18 0.10 2.32
C GLY A 73 11.85 0.36 3.65
N TYR A 74 12.43 -0.69 4.23
CA TYR A 74 13.27 -0.57 5.42
C TYR A 74 14.36 -1.63 5.47
N PHE A 75 15.45 -1.31 6.16
CA PHE A 75 16.49 -2.27 6.53
C PHE A 75 17.03 -2.03 7.93
N ASN A 76 17.50 -3.11 8.58
CA ASN A 76 17.95 -3.12 9.98
C ASN A 76 19.46 -3.37 10.09
N LYS A 77 20.25 -2.68 9.26
CA LYS A 77 21.70 -2.84 9.18
C LYS A 77 22.40 -1.56 9.56
N ASN A 78 23.50 -1.68 10.31
CA ASN A 78 24.41 -0.56 10.52
C ASN A 78 25.21 -0.34 9.23
N VAL A 79 24.95 0.77 8.56
CA VAL A 79 25.68 1.22 7.38
C VAL A 79 26.60 2.38 7.75
N THR A 80 27.75 2.46 7.07
CA THR A 80 28.64 3.60 7.17
C THR A 80 27.99 4.85 6.57
N LYS A 81 28.49 6.02 6.96
CA LYS A 81 28.00 7.29 6.41
C LYS A 81 28.15 7.33 4.87
N GLN A 82 29.26 6.81 4.35
CA GLN A 82 29.55 6.80 2.92
C GLN A 82 28.61 5.87 2.14
N GLU A 83 28.33 4.68 2.66
CA GLU A 83 27.34 3.77 2.05
C GLU A 83 25.95 4.42 2.04
N LEU A 84 25.56 5.08 3.13
CA LEU A 84 24.28 5.78 3.21
C LEU A 84 24.21 6.97 2.24
N GLU A 85 25.28 7.75 2.11
CA GLU A 85 25.37 8.86 1.16
C GLU A 85 25.22 8.36 -0.29
N ASN A 86 25.98 7.32 -0.68
CA ASN A 86 25.88 6.69 -1.99
C ASN A 86 24.46 6.19 -2.27
N PHE A 87 23.87 5.47 -1.32
CA PHE A 87 22.52 4.93 -1.45
C PHE A 87 21.45 6.05 -1.52
N SER A 88 21.60 7.11 -0.73
CA SER A 88 20.70 8.26 -0.74
C SER A 88 20.74 9.08 -2.03
N SER A 89 21.87 9.03 -2.75
CA SER A 89 22.06 9.74 -4.03
C SER A 89 21.43 9.02 -5.23
N HIS A 90 20.94 7.79 -5.05
CA HIS A 90 20.35 7.02 -6.13
C HIS A 90 19.06 7.70 -6.65
N PRO A 91 18.82 7.78 -7.97
CA PRO A 91 17.68 8.51 -8.53
C PRO A 91 16.30 8.04 -8.04
N TYR A 92 16.19 6.80 -7.58
CA TYR A 92 14.93 6.24 -7.06
C TYR A 92 14.65 6.64 -5.61
N ILE A 93 15.65 7.10 -4.87
CA ILE A 93 15.52 7.42 -3.46
C ILE A 93 15.13 8.89 -3.31
N ASN A 94 14.07 9.15 -2.55
CA ASN A 94 13.65 10.49 -2.18
C ASN A 94 14.28 10.88 -0.84
N LYS A 95 14.13 10.01 0.17
CA LYS A 95 14.66 10.23 1.51
C LYS A 95 14.92 8.94 2.26
N ILE A 96 15.84 9.03 3.21
CA ILE A 96 16.10 7.97 4.19
C ILE A 96 15.99 8.59 5.58
N VAL A 97 15.20 7.96 6.44
CA VAL A 97 15.02 8.35 7.84
C VAL A 97 15.58 7.24 8.72
N VAL A 98 16.51 7.60 9.61
CA VAL A 98 17.09 6.65 10.56
C VAL A 98 16.30 6.71 11.86
N ASP A 99 15.67 5.60 12.21
CA ASP A 99 15.03 5.39 13.50
C ASP A 99 15.99 4.62 14.40
N SER A 100 16.35 5.25 15.52
CA SER A 100 17.20 4.66 16.56
C SER A 100 16.40 4.52 17.83
N ARG A 101 16.34 3.29 18.36
CA ARG A 101 15.68 3.02 19.64
C ARG A 101 16.65 3.28 20.78
N SER A 102 16.21 3.98 21.81
CA SER A 102 16.96 4.09 23.07
C SER A 102 16.43 3.09 24.08
N PHE A 103 17.32 2.49 24.87
CA PHE A 103 16.91 1.70 26.03
C PHE A 103 16.52 2.64 27.19
N ASN A 104 15.27 2.55 27.64
CA ASN A 104 14.76 3.32 28.78
C ASN A 104 14.78 2.45 30.05
N GLU A 105 15.71 2.74 30.94
CA GLU A 105 15.89 2.00 32.20
C GLU A 105 14.65 2.07 33.10
N GLN A 106 13.99 3.23 33.20
CA GLN A 106 12.83 3.41 34.08
C GLN A 106 11.66 2.56 33.60
N ALA A 107 11.34 2.60 32.30
CA ALA A 107 10.29 1.78 31.71
C ALA A 107 10.59 0.27 31.83
N PHE A 108 11.86 -0.12 31.75
CA PHE A 108 12.29 -1.50 31.95
C PHE A 108 12.07 -1.95 33.40
N LEU A 109 12.47 -1.14 34.38
CA LEU A 109 12.26 -1.44 35.81
C LEU A 109 10.78 -1.54 36.17
N GLU A 110 9.94 -0.66 35.62
CA GLU A 110 8.48 -0.72 35.78
C GLU A 110 7.90 -2.01 35.18
N MET A 111 8.38 -2.44 34.00
CA MET A 111 7.98 -3.70 33.38
C MET A 111 8.37 -4.90 34.25
N VAL A 112 9.59 -4.95 34.78
CA VAL A 112 10.08 -6.01 35.68
C VAL A 112 9.18 -6.13 36.89
N LYS A 113 8.84 -5.00 37.53
CA LYS A 113 7.94 -4.96 38.69
C LYS A 113 6.52 -5.40 38.33
N ARG A 114 5.95 -4.87 37.23
CA ARG A 114 4.58 -5.17 36.79
C ARG A 114 4.40 -6.64 36.41
N GLN A 115 5.42 -7.26 35.81
CA GLN A 115 5.38 -8.66 35.38
C GLN A 115 5.94 -9.63 36.43
N ASN A 116 6.35 -9.13 37.61
CA ASN A 116 6.98 -9.90 38.68
C ASN A 116 8.09 -10.84 38.17
N MET A 117 8.97 -10.30 37.32
CA MET A 117 10.01 -11.10 36.65
C MET A 117 11.03 -11.62 37.66
N SER A 118 11.49 -12.86 37.46
CA SER A 118 12.65 -13.38 38.18
C SER A 118 13.92 -12.58 37.87
N ALA A 119 14.94 -12.69 38.71
CA ALA A 119 16.24 -12.05 38.46
C ALA A 119 16.88 -12.52 37.14
N GLU A 120 16.75 -13.82 36.84
CA GLU A 120 17.27 -14.43 35.61
C GLU A 120 16.53 -13.92 34.36
N ASP A 121 15.20 -13.86 34.41
CA ASP A 121 14.38 -13.32 33.32
C ASP A 121 14.63 -11.83 33.10
N SER A 122 14.79 -11.06 34.18
CA SER A 122 15.12 -9.64 34.12
C SER A 122 16.47 -9.43 33.43
N LEU A 123 17.51 -10.17 33.81
CA LEU A 123 18.83 -10.06 33.20
C LEU A 123 18.82 -10.48 31.71
N ARG A 124 18.05 -11.52 31.36
CA ARG A 124 17.88 -11.95 29.97
C ARG A 124 17.19 -10.87 29.13
N ASN A 125 16.08 -10.32 29.62
CA ASN A 125 15.34 -9.27 28.93
C ASN A 125 16.14 -7.98 28.83
N ARG A 126 16.89 -7.58 29.87
CA ARG A 126 17.78 -6.41 29.79
C ARG A 126 18.78 -6.53 28.67
N ARG A 127 19.51 -7.66 28.61
CA ARG A 127 20.48 -7.95 27.54
C ARG A 127 19.81 -8.00 26.16
N PHE A 128 18.55 -8.42 26.07
CA PHE A 128 17.79 -8.36 24.84
C PHE A 128 17.49 -6.90 24.44
N PHE A 129 16.91 -6.10 25.32
CA PHE A 129 16.55 -4.70 25.02
C PHE A 129 17.77 -3.82 24.75
N GLU A 130 18.87 -4.01 25.47
CA GLU A 130 20.13 -3.30 25.20
C GLU A 130 20.68 -3.64 23.83
N ARG A 131 20.69 -4.93 23.43
CA ARG A 131 21.12 -5.33 22.08
C ARG A 131 20.19 -4.77 21.02
N PHE A 132 18.88 -4.84 21.26
CA PHE A 132 17.86 -4.36 20.33
C PHE A 132 17.90 -2.84 20.16
N SER A 133 18.25 -2.08 21.21
CA SER A 133 18.45 -0.63 21.14
C SER A 133 19.63 -0.20 20.26
N LYS A 134 20.59 -1.11 20.01
CA LYS A 134 21.73 -0.85 19.12
C LYS A 134 21.38 -1.06 17.63
N ILE A 135 20.21 -1.63 17.34
CA ILE A 135 19.73 -1.82 15.97
C ILE A 135 19.13 -0.50 15.48
N LYS A 136 19.65 -0.01 14.36
CA LYS A 136 19.08 1.14 13.65
C LYS A 136 18.20 0.64 12.52
N THR A 137 16.98 1.13 12.45
CA THR A 137 16.08 0.89 11.33
C THR A 137 16.19 2.08 10.38
N HIS A 138 16.53 1.81 9.13
CA HIS A 138 16.60 2.82 8.09
C HIS A 138 15.33 2.71 7.26
N TRP A 139 14.48 3.71 7.32
CA TRP A 139 13.26 3.82 6.54
C TRP A 139 13.57 4.54 5.23
N VAL A 140 13.29 3.88 4.12
CA VAL A 140 13.58 4.36 2.78
C VAL A 140 12.26 4.76 2.11
N THR A 141 12.19 5.99 1.62
CA THR A 141 11.07 6.48 0.82
C THR A 141 11.54 6.66 -0.62
N PHE A 142 10.88 5.99 -1.54
CA PHE A 142 11.15 6.11 -2.96
C PHE A 142 10.50 7.36 -3.56
N ASN A 143 10.97 7.79 -4.73
CA ASN A 143 10.32 8.84 -5.51
C ASN A 143 8.96 8.36 -6.06
N TYR A 144 8.02 9.28 -6.29
CA TYR A 144 6.65 8.93 -6.70
C TYR A 144 6.54 8.21 -8.04
N PHE A 145 7.54 8.37 -8.93
CA PHE A 145 7.61 7.67 -10.21
C PHE A 145 8.08 6.22 -10.10
N VAL A 146 8.55 5.79 -8.93
CA VAL A 146 9.05 4.42 -8.70
C VAL A 146 7.88 3.51 -8.38
N THR A 147 7.70 2.50 -9.23
CA THR A 147 6.73 1.42 -9.04
C THR A 147 7.22 0.40 -8.01
N GLU A 148 6.33 -0.46 -7.53
CA GLU A 148 6.72 -1.57 -6.65
C GLU A 148 7.70 -2.52 -7.35
N GLU A 149 7.48 -2.81 -8.64
CA GLU A 149 8.39 -3.62 -9.47
C GLU A 149 9.77 -2.98 -9.60
N MET A 150 9.85 -1.68 -9.90
CA MET A 150 11.12 -0.96 -9.98
C MET A 150 11.87 -0.97 -8.64
N ALA A 151 11.14 -0.83 -7.53
CA ALA A 151 11.72 -0.89 -6.20
C ALA A 151 12.25 -2.30 -5.90
N PHE A 152 11.52 -3.36 -6.26
CA PHE A 152 11.98 -4.75 -6.15
C PHE A 152 13.22 -5.03 -7.00
N SER A 153 13.25 -4.62 -8.27
CA SER A 153 14.44 -4.82 -9.10
C SER A 153 15.64 -4.05 -8.57
N PHE A 154 15.44 -2.83 -8.06
CA PHE A 154 16.50 -2.06 -7.40
C PHE A 154 17.05 -2.78 -6.16
N LEU A 155 16.17 -3.38 -5.35
CA LEU A 155 16.56 -4.15 -4.17
C LEU A 155 17.50 -5.32 -4.49
N GLU A 156 17.26 -6.01 -5.61
CA GLU A 156 18.09 -7.12 -6.06
C GLU A 156 19.51 -6.69 -6.43
N THR A 157 19.71 -5.40 -6.76
CA THR A 157 21.05 -4.85 -7.05
C THR A 157 21.89 -4.57 -5.80
N ILE A 158 21.27 -4.57 -4.61
CA ILE A 158 21.91 -4.25 -3.32
C ILE A 158 21.52 -5.28 -2.24
N PRO A 159 21.79 -6.58 -2.48
CA PRO A 159 21.31 -7.66 -1.61
C PRO A 159 21.87 -7.58 -0.18
N GLU A 160 23.03 -6.95 0.01
CA GLU A 160 23.71 -6.81 1.29
C GLU A 160 22.95 -5.94 2.31
N LEU A 161 22.02 -5.07 1.85
CA LEU A 161 21.20 -4.26 2.75
C LEU A 161 20.04 -5.06 3.33
N GLU A 162 19.68 -6.20 2.73
CA GLU A 162 18.51 -7.01 3.11
C GLU A 162 17.23 -6.16 3.24
N MET A 163 17.10 -5.14 2.38
CA MET A 163 15.99 -4.21 2.45
C MET A 163 14.69 -4.89 2.03
N ARG A 164 13.61 -4.56 2.76
CA ARG A 164 12.27 -5.11 2.55
C ARG A 164 11.33 -3.97 2.18
N LEU A 165 10.44 -4.20 1.22
CA LEU A 165 9.33 -3.29 0.97
C LEU A 165 8.27 -3.42 2.07
N GLY A 166 7.73 -2.29 2.49
CA GLY A 166 6.53 -2.25 3.32
C GLY A 166 5.31 -2.60 2.48
N MET A 167 4.21 -2.94 3.15
CA MET A 167 2.93 -3.10 2.48
C MET A 167 2.53 -1.77 1.82
N THR A 168 2.41 -1.77 0.50
CA THR A 168 2.00 -0.59 -0.27
C THR A 168 0.50 -0.68 -0.49
N SER A 169 -0.26 0.28 0.07
CA SER A 169 -1.67 0.41 -0.27
C SER A 169 -1.83 0.94 -1.70
N PRO A 170 -2.83 0.48 -2.46
CA PRO A 170 -3.14 1.07 -3.76
C PRO A 170 -3.35 2.58 -3.62
N ARG A 171 -2.75 3.36 -4.52
CA ARG A 171 -2.93 4.81 -4.51
C ARG A 171 -4.38 5.13 -4.84
N SER A 172 -5.03 5.96 -4.02
CA SER A 172 -6.43 6.25 -4.20
C SER A 172 -6.84 7.64 -3.71
N VAL A 173 -7.97 8.10 -4.24
CA VAL A 173 -8.63 9.32 -3.79
C VAL A 173 -10.13 9.11 -3.69
N ILE A 174 -10.77 9.80 -2.75
CA ILE A 174 -12.22 9.90 -2.67
C ILE A 174 -12.62 11.23 -3.29
N VAL A 175 -13.43 11.16 -4.34
CA VAL A 175 -13.92 12.33 -5.07
C VAL A 175 -15.37 12.58 -4.72
N LYS A 176 -15.70 13.86 -4.49
CA LYS A 176 -17.07 14.31 -4.30
C LYS A 176 -17.80 14.39 -5.63
N THR A 177 -19.06 13.95 -5.63
CA THR A 177 -19.96 14.01 -6.77
C THR A 177 -21.30 14.58 -6.33
N GLU A 178 -22.12 14.98 -7.29
CA GLU A 178 -23.54 15.19 -7.01
C GLU A 178 -24.20 13.84 -6.69
N VAL A 179 -25.14 13.86 -5.74
CA VAL A 179 -25.92 12.67 -5.36
C VAL A 179 -26.76 12.20 -6.55
N GLY A 180 -26.67 10.93 -6.89
CA GLY A 180 -27.34 10.33 -8.04
C GLY A 180 -26.60 10.49 -9.38
N LYS A 181 -25.43 11.15 -9.38
CA LYS A 181 -24.56 11.27 -10.57
C LYS A 181 -23.23 10.52 -10.42
N GLU A 182 -23.09 9.66 -9.42
CA GLU A 182 -21.89 8.87 -9.12
C GLU A 182 -21.46 8.05 -10.34
N GLU A 183 -22.37 7.30 -10.98
CA GLU A 183 -22.04 6.49 -12.17
C GLU A 183 -21.52 7.33 -13.34
N LYS A 184 -22.11 8.52 -13.56
CA LYS A 184 -21.67 9.43 -14.61
C LYS A 184 -20.26 9.95 -14.30
N ALA A 185 -19.99 10.32 -13.05
CA ALA A 185 -18.68 10.73 -12.61
C ALA A 185 -17.65 9.61 -12.76
N MET A 186 -17.98 8.38 -12.35
CA MET A 186 -17.13 7.19 -12.51
C MET A 186 -16.76 6.95 -13.98
N ARG A 187 -17.73 7.02 -14.89
CA ARG A 187 -17.47 6.87 -16.34
C ARG A 187 -16.51 7.95 -16.86
N SER A 188 -16.67 9.19 -16.43
CA SER A 188 -15.78 10.29 -16.83
C SER A 188 -14.38 10.15 -16.25
N LEU A 189 -14.27 9.82 -14.96
CA LEU A 189 -13.00 9.64 -14.26
C LEU A 189 -12.20 8.46 -14.83
N LYS A 190 -12.88 7.38 -15.26
CA LYS A 190 -12.24 6.21 -15.89
C LYS A 190 -11.58 6.51 -17.24
N LEU A 191 -11.90 7.65 -17.87
CA LEU A 191 -11.24 8.07 -19.12
C LEU A 191 -9.88 8.73 -18.89
N ILE A 192 -9.50 8.98 -17.63
CA ILE A 192 -8.20 9.56 -17.28
C ILE A 192 -7.14 8.45 -17.33
N ASN A 193 -6.07 8.67 -18.08
CA ASN A 193 -5.06 7.64 -18.39
C ASN A 193 -4.39 6.98 -17.16
N TYR A 194 -4.31 7.69 -16.03
CA TYR A 194 -3.70 7.18 -14.79
C TYR A 194 -4.74 6.69 -13.77
N VAL A 195 -6.02 6.63 -14.13
CA VAL A 195 -7.08 6.04 -13.31
C VAL A 195 -7.23 4.57 -13.70
N GLU A 196 -6.97 3.69 -12.74
CA GLU A 196 -7.05 2.24 -12.96
C GLU A 196 -8.48 1.73 -12.77
N ASN A 197 -9.16 2.26 -11.74
CA ASN A 197 -10.51 1.85 -11.41
C ASN A 197 -11.29 2.94 -10.69
N THR A 198 -12.61 2.83 -10.73
CA THR A 198 -13.54 3.65 -9.96
C THR A 198 -14.53 2.73 -9.26
N ALA A 199 -14.82 2.98 -8.00
CA ALA A 199 -15.75 2.17 -7.22
C ALA A 199 -16.69 3.02 -6.36
N PHE A 200 -17.88 2.48 -6.09
CA PHE A 200 -18.73 2.98 -5.02
C PHE A 200 -18.08 2.68 -3.66
N ILE A 201 -18.28 3.56 -2.70
CA ILE A 201 -17.79 3.37 -1.34
C ILE A 201 -18.89 2.69 -0.53
N MET A 202 -18.62 1.47 -0.10
CA MET A 202 -19.51 0.72 0.78
C MET A 202 -19.32 1.21 2.23
N LEU A 203 -20.41 1.59 2.88
CA LEU A 203 -20.46 1.86 4.31
C LEU A 203 -20.76 0.53 5.01
N GLN A 204 -19.92 0.14 5.97
CA GLN A 204 -20.30 -0.91 6.89
C GLN A 204 -21.42 -0.38 7.78
N GLY A 205 -22.53 -1.10 7.84
CA GLY A 205 -23.63 -0.76 8.74
C GLY A 205 -23.16 -0.87 10.19
N GLU A 206 -23.57 0.09 11.02
CA GLU A 206 -23.63 -0.10 12.47
C GLU A 206 -24.68 -1.17 12.82
#